data_AF-A0A925K2L4-F1
#
_entry.id   AF-A0A925K2L4-F1
#
_cell.length_a   1.000
_cell.length_b   1.000
_cell.length_c   1.000
_cell.angle_alpha   90.00
_cell.angle_beta   90.00
_cell.angle_gamma   90.00
#
_symmetry.space_group_name_H-M   'P 1'
#
loop_
_entity.id
_entity.type
_entity.pdbx_description
1 polymer ?
#
loop_
_entity_poly.entity_id
_entity_poly.type
_entity_poly.pdbx_seq_one_letter_code
_entity_poly.pdbx_strand_id
1 'polypeptide(L)' 'MKQRLAFALIMGFITTAIISFVLIAVNIGLTQNFIAFWLRSWSIAYVLAVGSMLFIGPRVQSFVATIFSKPIKMKEQV' A
#
# COMPACT_ATOMS: atom_id res chain seq x y z
N MET A 1 -20.44 -7.72 6.39
CA MET A 1 -19.11 -7.88 5.77
C MET A 1 -18.93 -7.01 4.51
N LYS A 2 -19.84 -7.08 3.52
CA LYS A 2 -19.74 -6.29 2.25
C LYS A 2 -19.58 -4.77 2.45
N GLN A 3 -20.36 -4.17 3.37
CA GLN A 3 -20.27 -2.72 3.67
C GLN A 3 -18.93 -2.32 4.30
N ARG A 4 -18.35 -3.13 5.19
CA ARG A 4 -17.05 -2.86 5.81
C ARG A 4 -15.91 -2.90 4.79
N LEU A 5 -15.97 -3.85 3.86
CA LEU A 5 -15.00 -3.95 2.78
C LEU A 5 -15.12 -2.75 1.82
N ALA A 6 -16.34 -2.39 1.42
CA ALA A 6 -16.58 -1.21 0.57
C ALA A 6 -16.10 0.08 1.25
N PHE A 7 -16.40 0.26 2.54
CA PHE A 7 -15.91 1.39 3.32
C PHE A 7 -14.39 1.45 3.35
N ALA A 8 -13.72 0.33 3.65
CA ALA A 8 -12.26 0.27 3.71
C ALA A 8 -11.60 0.57 2.35
N LEU A 9 -12.17 0.07 1.25
CA LEU A 9 -11.68 0.34 -0.11
C LEU A 9 -11.86 1.81 -0.50
N ILE A 10 -13.05 2.37 -0.26
CA ILE A 10 -13.34 3.78 -0.57
C ILE A 10 -12.47 4.70 0.29
N MET A 11 -12.36 4.42 1.59
CA MET A 11 -11.48 5.20 2.47
C MET A 11 -10.02 5.10 2.04
N GLY A 12 -9.50 3.91 1.76
CA GLY A 12 -8.12 3.75 1.27
C GLY A 12 -7.87 4.54 -0.01
N PHE A 13 -8.82 4.49 -0.96
CA PHE A 13 -8.76 5.28 -2.19
C PHE A 13 -8.70 6.78 -1.90
N ILE A 14 -9.64 7.31 -1.11
CA ILE A 14 -9.71 8.75 -0.76
C ILE A 14 -8.43 9.19 -0.04
N THR A 15 -7.97 8.41 0.93
CA THR A 15 -6.82 8.78 1.76
C THR A 15 -5.53 8.85 0.92
N THR A 16 -5.31 7.87 0.04
CA THR A 16 -4.13 7.89 -0.87
C THR A 16 -4.21 9.00 -1.92
N ALA A 17 -5.40 9.30 -2.43
CA ALA A 17 -5.61 10.42 -3.35
C ALA A 17 -5.27 11.75 -2.67
N ILE A 18 -5.80 12.01 -1.46
CA ILE A 18 -5.55 13.25 -0.71
C ILE A 18 -4.07 13.41 -0.37
N ILE A 19 -3.44 12.38 0.20
CA ILE A 19 -2.02 12.45 0.62
C ILE A 19 -1.13 12.74 -0.59
N SER A 20 -1.32 12.01 -1.70
CA SER A 20 -0.51 12.22 -2.90
C SER A 20 -0.73 13.61 -3.51
N PHE A 21 -1.98 14.10 -3.50
CA PHE A 21 -2.33 15.42 -4.02
C PHE A 21 -1.61 16.51 -3.25
N VAL A 22 -1.71 16.50 -1.92
CA VAL A 22 -1.08 17.50 -1.05
C VAL A 22 0.44 17.45 -1.19
N LEU A 23 1.06 16.26 -1.19
CA LEU A 23 2.50 16.11 -1.36
C LEU A 23 2.99 16.69 -2.68
N ILE A 24 2.34 16.33 -3.79
CA ILE A 24 2.73 16.82 -5.12
C ILE A 24 2.47 18.33 -5.22
N ALA A 25 1.36 18.82 -4.65
CA ALA A 25 1.02 20.25 -4.65
C ALA A 25 2.06 21.08 -3.89
N VAL A 26 2.52 20.61 -2.73
CA VAL A 26 3.52 21.32 -1.92
C VAL A 26 4.92 21.26 -2.53
N ASN A 27 5.29 20.14 -3.16
CA ASN A 27 6.64 19.98 -3.72
C ASN A 27 6.80 20.60 -5.12
N ILE A 28 5.77 20.54 -5.97
CA ILE A 28 5.85 20.94 -7.38
C ILE A 28 5.04 22.23 -7.65
N GLY A 29 4.10 22.58 -6.77
CA GLY A 29 3.18 23.70 -6.96
C GLY A 29 1.98 23.35 -7.84
N LEU A 30 0.90 24.15 -7.74
CA LEU A 30 -0.30 24.01 -8.57
C LEU A 30 -0.12 24.72 -9.92
N THR A 31 0.45 24.02 -10.90
CA THR A 31 0.56 24.49 -12.28
C THR A 31 -0.74 24.26 -13.08
N GLN A 32 -0.89 24.87 -14.27
CA GLN A 32 -2.10 24.71 -15.09
C GLN A 32 -2.46 23.24 -15.42
N ASN A 33 -1.45 22.36 -15.48
CA ASN A 33 -1.63 20.94 -15.79
C ASN A 33 -1.51 20.03 -14.55
N PHE A 34 -1.52 20.61 -13.34
CA PHE A 34 -1.24 19.90 -12.10
C PHE A 34 -2.11 18.65 -11.92
N ILE A 35 -3.44 18.77 -12.13
CA ILE A 35 -4.36 17.64 -11.96
C ILE A 35 -4.00 16.50 -12.91
N ALA A 36 -3.66 16.78 -14.16
CA ALA A 36 -3.29 15.74 -15.13
C ALA A 36 -1.98 15.04 -14.74
N PHE A 37 -0.97 15.80 -14.31
CA PHE A 37 0.31 15.25 -13.83
C PHE A 37 0.14 14.43 -12.54
N TRP A 38 -0.64 14.96 -11.60
CA TRP A 38 -0.98 14.29 -10.35
C TRP A 38 -1.70 12.97 -10.64
N LEU A 39 -2.78 13.00 -11.44
CA LEU A 39 -3.59 11.81 -11.73
C LEU A 39 -2.76 10.74 -12.43
N ARG A 40 -1.91 11.12 -13.41
CA ARG A 40 -1.00 10.20 -14.10
C ARG A 40 -0.01 9.56 -13.12
N SER A 41 0.65 10.37 -12.30
CA SER A 41 1.66 9.90 -11.36
C SER A 41 1.05 9.01 -10.27
N TRP A 42 -0.07 9.43 -9.71
CA TRP A 42 -0.83 8.68 -8.70
C TRP A 42 -1.33 7.35 -9.26
N SER A 43 -1.86 7.32 -10.49
CA SER A 43 -2.34 6.08 -11.12
C SER A 43 -1.21 5.07 -11.34
N ILE A 44 -0.05 5.54 -11.83
CA ILE A 44 1.13 4.69 -12.01
C ILE A 44 1.60 4.13 -10.66
N ALA A 45 1.70 4.99 -9.64
CA ALA A 45 2.08 4.57 -8.29
C ALA A 45 1.11 3.55 -7.68
N TYR A 46 -0.20 3.73 -7.89
CA TYR A 46 -1.22 2.80 -7.41
C TYR A 46 -1.08 1.42 -8.05
N VAL A 47 -0.90 1.35 -9.38
CA VAL A 47 -0.68 0.09 -10.09
C VAL A 47 0.60 -0.60 -9.60
N LEU A 48 1.69 0.15 -9.42
CA LEU A 48 2.94 -0.38 -8.89
C LEU A 48 2.79 -0.89 -7.45
N ALA A 49 2.05 -0.19 -6.59
CA ALA A 49 1.80 -0.59 -5.22
C ALA A 49 0.99 -1.89 -5.15
N VAL A 50 -0.10 -1.99 -5.92
CA VAL A 50 -0.93 -3.22 -6.00
C VAL A 50 -0.14 -4.38 -6.57
N GLY A 51 0.58 -4.16 -7.68
CA GLY A 51 1.44 -5.18 -8.28
C GLY A 51 2.52 -5.66 -7.32
N SER A 52 3.21 -4.74 -6.66
CA SER A 52 4.20 -5.05 -5.63
C SER A 52 3.58 -5.85 -4.49
N MET A 53 2.39 -5.47 -4.00
CA MET A 53 1.72 -6.20 -2.92
C MET A 53 1.38 -7.65 -3.32
N LEU A 54 0.98 -7.90 -4.58
CA LEU A 54 0.69 -9.24 -5.08
C LEU A 54 1.95 -10.10 -5.28
N PHE A 55 3.02 -9.55 -5.89
CA PHE A 55 4.22 -10.31 -6.22
C PHE A 55 5.26 -10.38 -5.09
N ILE A 56 5.37 -9.32 -4.31
CA ILE A 56 6.36 -9.15 -3.23
C ILE A 56 5.74 -9.51 -1.88
N GLY A 57 4.43 -9.29 -1.69
CA GLY A 57 3.72 -9.57 -0.44
C GLY A 57 3.97 -10.99 0.11
N PRO A 58 3.77 -12.06 -0.69
CA PRO A 58 4.04 -13.43 -0.22
C PRO A 58 5.51 -13.65 0.16
N ARG A 59 6.46 -13.08 -0.61
CA ARG A 59 7.89 -13.21 -0.34
C ARG A 59 8.29 -12.49 0.95
N VAL A 60 7.75 -11.30 1.17
CA VAL A 60 7.98 -10.53 2.41
C VAL A 60 7.35 -11.25 3.59
N GLN A 61 6.15 -11.82 3.44
CA GLN A 61 5.55 -12.64 4.50
C GLN A 61 6.42 -13.85 4.85
N SER A 62 6.95 -14.58 3.86
CA SER A 62 7.88 -15.70 4.11
C SER A 62 9.18 -15.24 4.76
N PHE A 63 9.72 -14.09 4.36
CA PHE A 63 10.95 -13.53 4.93
C PHE A 63 10.75 -13.09 6.38
N VAL A 64 9.66 -12.36 6.66
CA VAL A 64 9.25 -11.94 8.01
C VAL A 64 9.00 -13.19 8.87
N ALA A 65 8.29 -14.19 8.36
CA ALA A 65 8.12 -15.46 9.05
C ALA A 65 9.47 -16.10 9.36
N THR A 66 10.44 -16.11 8.44
CA THR A 66 11.77 -16.68 8.72
C THR A 66 12.53 -15.92 9.81
N ILE A 67 12.45 -14.59 9.83
CA ILE A 67 13.09 -13.74 10.86
C ILE A 67 12.47 -13.99 12.23
N PHE A 68 11.14 -14.06 12.31
CA PHE A 68 10.41 -14.14 13.57
C PHE A 68 10.04 -15.59 13.99
N SER A 69 10.14 -16.58 13.10
CA SER A 69 10.01 -18.02 13.39
C SER A 69 11.32 -18.65 13.84
N LYS A 70 12.21 -17.90 14.48
CA LYS A 70 13.25 -18.50 15.32
C LYS A 70 12.53 -19.47 16.30
N PRO A 71 12.84 -20.77 16.25
CA PRO A 71 11.89 -21.81 16.59
C PRO A 71 11.51 -21.72 18.06
N ILE A 72 10.20 -21.71 18.32
CA ILE A 72 9.70 -22.28 19.57
C ILE A 72 10.16 -23.74 19.52
N LYS A 73 11.25 -24.06 20.22
CA LYS A 73 11.61 -25.44 20.53
C LYS A 73 10.36 -26.03 21.20
N MET A 74 9.64 -26.86 20.47
CA MET A 74 8.65 -27.76 21.05
C MET A 74 9.45 -28.69 21.98
N LYS A 75 9.56 -28.29 23.24
CA LYS A 75 10.21 -29.08 24.27
C LYS A 75 9.17 -30.08 24.76
N GLU A 76 9.44 -31.36 24.42
CA GLU A 76 9.07 -32.61 25.12
C GLU A 76 7.60 -32.75 25.59
N GLN A 77 6.78 -33.62 25.00
CA GLN A 77 6.70 -35.05 25.38
C GLN A 77 6.80 -35.25 26.90
N VAL A 78 5.68 -35.23 27.61
CA VAL A 78 5.22 -36.23 28.61
C VAL A 78 3.70 -36.10 28.74
#